data_AF-A0A141RES0-F1
#
_entry.id   AF-A0A141RES0-F1
#
_cell.length_a   1.000
_cell.length_b   1.000
_cell.length_c   1.000
_cell.angle_alpha   90.00
_cell.angle_beta   90.00
_cell.angle_gamma   90.00
#
_symmetry.space_group_name_H-M   'P 1'
#
loop_
_entity.id
_entity.type
_entity.pdbx_description
1 polymer ?
#
loop_
_entity_poly.entity_id
_entity_poly.type
_entity_poly.pdbx_seq_one_letter_code
_entity_poly.pdbx_strand_id
1 'polypeptide(L)' 'MVFSLLLFVAILFSDEQDSGISNIHYGGVNVSAEVLAHKPMVEKYAKEYGVEEYVNILLAIIQVESGGTAEDVMQS' A
#
# COMPACT_ATOMS: atom_id res chain seq x y z
N MET A 1 -32.23 -25.85 15.56
CA MET A 1 -31.36 -25.22 16.58
C MET A 1 -29.91 -25.17 16.10
N VAL A 2 -29.18 -26.30 16.07
CA VAL A 2 -27.75 -26.30 15.69
C VAL A 2 -27.47 -25.98 14.22
N PHE A 3 -28.33 -26.44 13.31
CA PHE A 3 -28.20 -26.14 11.86
C PHE A 3 -28.44 -24.64 11.58
N SER A 4 -29.39 -24.05 12.29
CA SER A 4 -29.70 -22.61 12.23
C SER A 4 -28.54 -21.76 12.78
N LEU A 5 -27.87 -22.24 13.83
CA LEU A 5 -26.69 -21.60 14.40
C LEU A 5 -25.51 -21.62 13.42
N LEU A 6 -25.27 -22.78 12.78
CA LEU A 6 -24.20 -22.92 11.79
C LEU A 6 -24.42 -22.03 10.56
N LEU A 7 -25.67 -21.93 10.08
CA LEU A 7 -26.02 -21.05 8.97
C LEU A 7 -25.79 -19.57 9.33
N PHE A 8 -26.15 -19.17 10.54
CA PHE A 8 -25.96 -17.80 11.02
C PHE A 8 -24.47 -17.44 11.12
N VAL A 9 -23.65 -18.35 11.63
CA VAL A 9 -22.19 -18.18 11.69
C VAL A 9 -21.58 -18.08 10.29
N ALA A 10 -22.00 -18.94 9.35
CA ALA A 10 -21.52 -18.89 7.97
C ALA A 10 -21.82 -17.54 7.30
N ILE A 11 -23.03 -17.00 7.48
CA ILE A 11 -23.43 -15.68 6.93
C ILE A 11 -22.63 -14.54 7.56
N LEU A 12 -22.31 -14.60 8.87
CA LEU A 12 -21.50 -13.58 9.53
C LEU A 12 -20.03 -13.57 9.07
N PHE A 13 -19.51 -14.72 8.63
CA PHE A 13 -18.14 -14.85 8.11
C PHE A 13 -18.06 -14.88 6.58
N SER A 14 -19.20 -14.78 5.88
CA SER A 14 -19.25 -14.55 4.44
C SER A 14 -18.88 -13.09 4.17
N ASP A 15 -17.58 -12.79 4.20
CA ASP A 15 -17.05 -11.57 3.63
C ASP A 15 -17.16 -11.69 2.10
N GLU A 16 -17.93 -10.79 1.50
CA GLU A 16 -17.99 -10.65 0.06
C GLU A 16 -16.72 -9.92 -0.38
N GLN A 17 -15.67 -10.68 -0.69
CA GLN A 17 -14.53 -10.15 -1.41
C GLN A 17 -14.97 -9.96 -2.87
N ASP A 18 -15.70 -8.86 -3.10
CA ASP A 18 -16.04 -8.39 -4.41
C ASP A 18 -14.75 -8.24 -5.22
N SER A 19 -14.66 -9.07 -6.24
CA SER A 19 -13.60 -9.04 -7.24
C SER A 19 -13.77 -7.81 -8.12
N GLY A 20 -13.30 -6.66 -7.63
CA GLY A 20 -13.11 -5.41 -8.36
C GLY A 20 -11.63 -5.12 -8.56
N ILE A 21 -11.18 -5.11 -9.82
CA ILE A 21 -9.81 -4.88 -10.27
C ILE A 21 -9.16 -3.64 -9.62
N SER A 22 -7.86 -3.75 -9.31
CA SER A 22 -6.88 -2.68 -9.03
C SER A 22 -6.98 -1.91 -7.71
N ASN A 23 -6.68 -2.58 -6.61
CA ASN A 23 -5.87 -2.00 -5.55
C ASN A 23 -5.17 -3.16 -4.84
N ILE A 24 -3.96 -3.50 -5.29
CA ILE A 24 -3.04 -4.21 -4.39
C ILE A 24 -2.85 -3.26 -3.22
N HIS A 25 -3.61 -3.51 -2.15
CA HIS A 25 -3.38 -2.92 -0.86
C HIS A 25 -2.06 -3.53 -0.38
N TYR A 26 -0.94 -3.02 -0.90
CA TYR A 26 0.38 -3.25 -0.36
C TYR A 26 0.26 -2.89 1.12
N GLY A 27 0.19 -3.92 1.95
CA GLY A 27 -0.25 -3.83 3.33
C GLY A 27 0.42 -2.65 4.01
N GLY A 28 -0.39 -1.78 4.62
CA GLY A 28 -0.04 -0.50 5.21
C GLY A 28 1.42 -0.34 5.64
N VAL A 29 2.29 0.05 4.72
CA VAL A 29 3.58 0.63 5.09
C VAL A 29 3.27 2.04 5.55
N ASN A 30 3.12 2.19 6.86
CA ASN A 30 3.09 3.50 7.50
C ASN A 30 4.51 4.07 7.38
N VAL A 31 4.80 4.71 6.25
CA VAL A 31 6.05 5.41 6.01
C VAL A 31 6.11 6.67 6.89
N SER A 32 7.32 7.06 7.30
CA SER A 32 7.51 8.23 8.15
C SER A 32 7.09 9.53 7.45
N ALA A 33 6.89 10.59 8.22
CA ALA A 33 6.50 11.90 7.68
C ALA A 33 7.58 12.46 6.73
N GLU A 34 8.84 12.16 7.00
CA GLU A 34 10.00 12.53 6.19
C GLU A 34 9.94 11.85 4.82
N VAL A 35 9.61 10.56 4.77
CA VAL A 35 9.42 9.82 3.51
C VAL A 35 8.20 10.34 2.74
N LEU A 36 7.10 10.63 3.43
CA LEU A 36 5.90 11.19 2.82
C LEU A 36 6.12 12.57 2.21
N ALA A 37 7.06 13.37 2.74
CA ALA A 37 7.41 14.65 2.15
C ALA A 37 7.98 14.52 0.71
N HIS A 38 8.59 13.37 0.39
CA HIS A 38 9.13 13.06 -0.93
C HIS A 38 8.09 12.50 -1.91
N LYS A 39 6.86 12.22 -1.46
CA LYS A 39 5.77 11.68 -2.29
C LYS A 39 5.51 12.47 -3.58
N PRO A 40 5.45 13.82 -3.58
CA PRO A 40 5.22 14.57 -4.82
C PRO A 40 6.33 14.38 -5.87
N MET A 41 7.58 14.20 -5.41
CA MET A 41 8.72 13.92 -6.28
C MET A 41 8.65 12.51 -6.84
N VAL A 42 8.31 11.52 -6.01
CA VAL A 42 8.13 10.12 -6.41
C VAL A 42 6.99 10.00 -7.42
N GLU A 43 5.84 10.64 -7.19
CA GLU A 43 4.71 10.64 -8.12
C GLU A 43 5.06 11.26 -9.48
N LYS A 44 5.83 12.35 -9.48
CA LYS A 44 6.30 13.00 -10.72
C LYS A 44 7.10 12.04 -11.58
N TYR A 45 8.11 11.38 -11.00
CA TYR A 45 8.95 10.44 -11.77
C TYR A 45 8.21 9.13 -12.06
N ALA A 46 7.38 8.64 -11.14
CA ALA A 46 6.56 7.46 -11.39
C ALA A 46 5.65 7.66 -12.61
N LYS A 47 5.06 8.85 -12.76
CA LYS A 47 4.28 9.22 -13.94
C LYS A 47 5.13 9.31 -15.21
N GLU A 48 6.34 9.86 -15.12
CA GLU A 48 7.27 9.95 -16.25
C GLU A 48 7.64 8.57 -16.81
N TYR A 49 7.84 7.59 -15.92
CA TYR A 49 8.18 6.21 -16.30
C TYR A 49 6.97 5.28 -16.44
N GLY A 50 5.75 5.77 -16.23
CA GLY A 50 4.52 4.98 -16.34
C GLY A 50 4.37 3.89 -15.28
N VAL A 51 4.85 4.15 -14.07
CA VAL A 51 4.88 3.23 -12.90
C VAL A 51 4.14 3.82 -11.69
N GLU A 52 3.07 4.57 -11.95
CA GLU A 52 2.27 5.28 -10.93
C GLU A 52 1.66 4.33 -9.88
N GLU A 53 1.36 3.09 -10.26
CA GLU A 53 0.85 2.04 -9.37
C GLU A 53 1.89 1.59 -8.32
N TYR A 54 3.16 1.91 -8.53
CA TYR A 54 4.27 1.52 -7.67
C TYR A 54 4.74 2.63 -6.71
N VAL A 55 4.07 3.79 -6.67
CA VAL A 55 4.42 4.91 -5.78
C VAL A 55 4.58 4.47 -4.33
N ASN A 56 3.68 3.62 -3.83
CA ASN A 56 3.76 3.11 -2.45
C ASN A 56 4.99 2.21 -2.21
N ILE A 57 5.43 1.47 -3.23
CA ILE A 57 6.64 0.65 -3.15
C ILE A 57 7.88 1.55 -3.16
N LEU A 58 7.90 2.56 -4.04
CA LEU A 58 9.01 3.53 -4.11
C LEU A 58 9.18 4.27 -2.78
N LEU A 59 8.08 4.67 -2.14
CA LEU A 59 8.11 5.27 -0.80
C LEU A 59 8.61 4.27 0.26
N ALA A 60 8.20 3.01 0.19
CA ALA A 60 8.71 1.98 1.09
C ALA A 60 10.22 1.74 0.91
N ILE A 61 10.74 1.82 -0.32
CA ILE A 61 12.18 1.74 -0.61
C ILE A 61 12.90 2.93 0.04
N ILE A 62 12.43 4.17 -0.16
CA ILE A 62 13.01 5.36 0.49
C ILE A 62 13.04 5.21 2.02
N GLN A 63 11.98 4.64 2.61
CA GLN A 63 11.93 4.35 4.04
C GLN A 63 13.02 3.38 4.49
N VAL A 64 13.30 2.35 3.71
CA VAL A 64 14.32 1.32 4.01
C VAL A 64 15.74 1.85 3.80
N GLU A 65 15.97 2.60 2.72
CA GLU A 65 17.32 3.06 2.35
C GLU A 65 17.81 4.23 3.20
N SER A 66 16.94 5.23 3.45
CA SER A 66 17.36 6.48 4.10
C SER A 66 16.40 6.99 5.17
N GLY A 67 15.23 6.36 5.30
CA GLY A 67 14.14 6.91 6.10
C GLY A 67 13.69 8.31 5.62
N GLY A 68 14.04 8.72 4.40
CA GLY A 68 13.71 10.04 3.84
C GLY A 68 14.56 11.20 4.38
N THR A 69 15.66 10.92 5.09
CA THR A 69 16.49 11.94 5.77
C THR A 69 17.80 12.26 5.06
N ALA A 70 18.29 11.37 4.21
CA ALA A 70 19.52 11.59 3.45
C ALA A 70 19.29 12.50 2.24
N GLU A 71 20.35 13.16 1.76
CA GLU A 71 20.30 13.93 0.50
C GLU A 71 20.04 13.00 -0.70
N ASP A 72 20.68 11.84 -0.69
CA ASP A 72 20.33 10.72 -1.56
C ASP A 72 19.34 9.78 -0.87
N VAL A 73 18.06 10.06 -1.09
CA VAL A 73 16.93 9.38 -0.44
C VAL A 73 16.76 7.92 -0.90
N MET A 74 17.29 7.56 -2.07
CA MET A 74 17.20 6.22 -2.66
C MET A 74 18.56 5.50 -2.70
N GLN A 75 19.64 6.13 -2.25
CA GLN A 75 21.00 5.57 -2.26
C GLN A 75 21.41 5.05 -3.66
N SER A 76 21.19 5.88 -4.69
CA SER A 76 21.22 5.53 -6.13
C SER A 76 22.33 6.20 -6.93
#